data_AF-A0A6I6D6C0-F1
#
_entry.id   AF-A0A6I6D6C0-F1
#
_cell.length_a   1.000
_cell.length_b   1.000
_cell.length_c   1.000
_cell.angle_alpha   90.00
_cell.angle_beta   90.00
_cell.angle_gamma   90.00
#
_symmetry.space_group_name_H-M   'P 1'
#
loop_
_entity.id
_entity.type
_entity.pdbx_description
1 polymer ?
#
loop_
_entity_poly.entity_id
_entity_poly.type
_entity_poly.pdbx_seq_one_letter_code
_entity_poly.pdbx_strand_id
1 'polypeptide(L)'
;MFIAKKVEGIKDKVFKSNSRSKANSIVVNVPYHRRKDEDSVDNLIKQLAGDIVSRLDSLEEEADLDRYIDIPDTELQNEALKLKYEINKLKSYLNNL
;
A
#
# COMPACT_ATOMS: atom_id res chain seq x y z
N MET A 1 -30.88 -48.00 27.30
CA MET A 1 -31.45 -46.95 26.42
C MET A 1 -30.90 -45.62 26.94
N PHE A 2 -29.89 -45.07 26.28
CA PHE A 2 -29.16 -43.86 26.71
C PHE A 2 -29.25 -42.80 25.61
N ILE A 3 -29.53 -41.56 26.01
CA ILE A 3 -29.76 -40.39 25.16
C ILE A 3 -28.50 -39.50 25.14
N ALA A 4 -28.24 -38.91 23.96
CA ALA A 4 -27.43 -37.73 23.62
C ALA A 4 -25.88 -37.80 23.70
N LYS A 5 -25.22 -37.53 22.57
CA LYS A 5 -24.66 -36.18 22.29
C LYS A 5 -24.18 -36.04 20.84
N LYS A 6 -24.72 -35.02 20.19
CA LYS A 6 -24.29 -34.43 18.92
C LYS A 6 -22.86 -33.90 19.08
N VAL A 7 -21.93 -34.35 18.25
CA VAL A 7 -20.54 -33.86 18.25
C VAL A 7 -20.48 -32.68 17.29
N GLU A 8 -20.47 -31.47 17.84
CA GLU A 8 -20.15 -30.24 17.09
C GLU A 8 -18.66 -30.22 16.77
N GLY A 9 -18.36 -29.98 15.49
CA GLY A 9 -17.01 -29.89 14.97
C GLY A 9 -16.26 -28.68 15.54
N ILE A 10 -15.11 -28.98 16.15
CA ILE A 10 -13.85 -28.23 16.19
C ILE A 10 -14.01 -26.69 16.20
N LYS A 11 -14.04 -26.15 17.42
CA LYS A 11 -13.89 -24.73 17.72
C LYS A 11 -12.47 -24.24 17.40
N ASP A 12 -12.41 -23.15 16.65
CA ASP A 12 -11.44 -22.04 16.72
C ASP A 12 -10.05 -22.35 17.28
N LYS A 13 -9.10 -22.64 16.39
CA LYS A 13 -7.68 -22.38 16.69
C LYS A 13 -7.36 -20.93 16.32
N VAL A 14 -7.51 -20.04 17.30
CA VAL A 14 -6.91 -18.70 17.27
C VAL A 14 -5.40 -18.85 17.36
N PHE A 15 -4.69 -18.68 16.24
CA PHE A 15 -3.23 -18.62 16.23
C PHE A 15 -2.79 -17.23 16.68
N LYS A 16 -2.49 -17.08 17.98
CA LYS A 16 -1.78 -15.91 18.50
C LYS A 16 -0.27 -16.10 18.25
N SER A 17 0.26 -15.54 17.18
CA SER A 17 1.70 -15.27 17.08
C SER A 17 1.97 -13.86 17.58
N ASN A 18 2.51 -13.79 18.80
CA ASN A 18 3.02 -12.58 19.43
C ASN A 18 4.52 -12.51 19.08
N SER A 19 4.92 -11.65 18.15
CA SER A 19 6.33 -11.33 17.92
C SER A 19 6.47 -9.87 17.52
N ARG A 20 7.10 -9.11 18.42
CA ARG A 20 7.46 -7.71 18.27
C ARG A 20 8.42 -7.54 17.09
N SER A 21 7.96 -6.83 16.08
CA SER A 21 8.82 -6.15 15.09
C SER A 21 8.16 -4.81 14.79
N LYS A 22 8.70 -3.71 15.33
CA LYS A 22 8.42 -2.36 14.84
C LYS A 22 9.03 -2.24 13.44
N ALA A 23 8.32 -2.73 12.45
CA ALA A 23 8.49 -2.35 11.06
C ALA A 23 7.24 -1.57 10.69
N ASN A 24 7.40 -0.48 9.93
CA ASN A 24 6.29 0.32 9.41
C ASN A 24 5.34 -0.61 8.63
N SER A 25 4.32 -1.11 9.33
CA SER A 25 3.31 -1.99 8.79
C SER A 25 2.40 -1.10 7.97
N ILE A 26 2.61 -1.10 6.66
CA ILE A 26 1.57 -0.70 5.72
C ILE A 26 0.45 -1.72 5.96
N VAL A 27 -0.58 -1.31 6.68
CA VAL A 27 -1.77 -2.13 6.89
C VAL A 27 -2.54 -2.09 5.58
N VAL A 28 -2.19 -3.00 4.67
CA VAL A 28 -2.95 -3.21 3.43
C VAL A 28 -4.22 -3.97 3.81
N ASN A 29 -5.30 -3.24 4.04
CA ASN A 29 -6.60 -3.83 4.35
C ASN A 29 -7.25 -4.29 3.03
N VAL A 30 -6.92 -5.50 2.58
CA VAL A 30 -7.51 -6.06 1.35
C VAL A 30 -8.89 -6.65 1.67
N PRO A 31 -10.00 -6.08 1.19
CA PRO A 31 -11.31 -6.67 1.40
C PRO A 31 -11.46 -7.93 0.53
N TYR A 32 -11.43 -9.11 1.14
CA TYR A 32 -11.59 -10.40 0.47
C TYR A 32 -13.03 -10.58 -0.04
N HIS A 33 -13.31 -10.22 -1.30
CA HIS A 33 -14.58 -10.48 -1.97
C HIS A 33 -14.41 -11.66 -2.94
N ARG A 34 -14.96 -12.83 -2.58
CA ARG A 34 -15.16 -13.94 -3.53
C ARG A 34 -16.24 -13.54 -4.54
N ARG A 35 -15.86 -12.89 -5.64
CA ARG A 35 -16.61 -12.96 -6.90
C ARG A 35 -15.65 -13.35 -8.01
N LYS A 36 -16.18 -14.19 -8.87
CA LYS A 36 -15.51 -14.83 -9.99
C LYS A 36 -15.08 -13.78 -11.01
N ASP A 37 -14.03 -14.13 -11.76
CA ASP A 37 -13.66 -13.62 -13.09
C ASP A 37 -12.61 -12.50 -13.11
N GLU A 38 -11.71 -12.55 -14.12
CA GLU A 38 -10.38 -11.89 -14.25
C GLU A 38 -10.25 -10.45 -13.76
N ASP A 39 -11.33 -9.66 -13.79
CA ASP A 39 -11.35 -8.25 -13.42
C ASP A 39 -10.98 -7.99 -11.94
N SER A 40 -11.05 -8.98 -11.04
CA SER A 40 -10.77 -8.74 -9.62
C SER A 40 -9.29 -8.43 -9.34
N VAL A 41 -8.37 -9.00 -10.13
CA VAL A 41 -6.93 -8.74 -9.97
C VAL A 41 -6.58 -7.40 -10.60
N ASP A 42 -7.10 -7.09 -11.78
CA ASP A 42 -6.88 -5.81 -12.45
C ASP A 42 -7.46 -4.65 -11.64
N ASN A 43 -8.64 -4.83 -11.03
CA ASN A 43 -9.21 -3.85 -10.11
C ASN A 43 -8.34 -3.65 -8.86
N LEU A 44 -7.77 -4.74 -8.31
CA LEU A 44 -6.85 -4.64 -7.18
C LEU A 44 -5.57 -3.90 -7.57
N ILE A 45 -5.01 -4.18 -8.76
CA ILE A 45 -3.82 -3.48 -9.29
C ILE A 45 -4.11 -1.99 -9.42
N LYS A 46 -5.25 -1.60 -9.99
CA LYS A 46 -5.66 -0.19 -10.13
C LYS A 46 -5.86 0.50 -8.78
N GLN A 47 -6.46 -0.19 -7.82
CA GLN A 47 -6.59 0.33 -6.45
C GLN A 47 -5.23 0.58 -5.80
N LEU A 48 -4.32 -0.42 -5.87
CA LEU A 48 -2.97 -0.27 -5.33
C LEU A 48 -2.18 0.83 -6.05
N ALA A 49 -2.33 0.96 -7.37
CA ALA A 49 -1.72 2.04 -8.13
C ALA A 49 -2.22 3.42 -7.65
N GLY A 50 -3.54 3.57 -7.45
CA GLY A 50 -4.15 4.79 -6.90
C GLY A 50 -3.67 5.12 -5.49
N ASP A 51 -3.54 4.12 -4.62
CA ASP A 51 -3.00 4.28 -3.25
C ASP A 51 -1.54 4.74 -3.28
N ILE A 52 -0.72 4.17 -4.18
CA ILE A 52 0.68 4.56 -4.35
C ILE A 52 0.77 6.00 -4.87
N VAL A 53 -0.02 6.38 -5.86
CA VAL A 53 -0.06 7.76 -6.39
C VAL A 53 -0.42 8.74 -5.27
N SER A 54 -1.46 8.43 -4.50
CA SER A 54 -1.89 9.26 -3.36
C SER A 54 -0.78 9.41 -2.32
N ARG A 55 -0.03 8.34 -2.05
CA ARG A 55 1.11 8.39 -1.12
C ARG A 55 2.27 9.23 -1.67
N LEU A 56 2.52 9.17 -2.97
CA LEU A 56 3.53 10.00 -3.62
C LEU A 56 3.14 11.49 -3.61
N ASP A 57 1.85 11.82 -3.78
CA ASP A 57 1.34 13.20 -3.62
C ASP A 57 1.63 13.72 -2.20
N SER A 58 1.27 12.94 -1.16
CA SER A 58 1.55 13.33 0.22
C SER A 58 3.04 13.52 0.50
N LEU A 59 3.90 12.65 -0.05
CA LEU A 59 5.35 12.76 0.14
C LEU A 59 5.94 13.98 -0.57
N GLU A 60 5.44 14.36 -1.75
CA GLU A 60 5.88 15.59 -2.42
C GLU A 60 5.49 16.84 -1.63
N GLU A 61 4.28 16.86 -1.06
CA GLU A 61 3.82 17.96 -0.20
C GLU A 61 4.61 18.03 1.12
N GLU A 62 4.87 16.88 1.76
CA GLU A 62 5.67 16.80 3.00
C GLU A 62 7.14 17.18 2.79
N ALA A 63 7.72 16.78 1.65
CA ALA A 63 9.13 17.03 1.35
C ALA A 63 9.39 18.47 0.87
N ASP A 64 8.37 19.17 0.36
CA ASP A 64 8.48 20.54 -0.17
C ASP A 64 9.66 20.68 -1.14
N LEU A 65 9.71 19.78 -2.14
CA LEU A 65 10.79 19.71 -3.12
C LEU A 65 11.02 21.03 -3.86
N ASP A 66 9.97 21.83 -4.01
CA ASP A 66 10.04 23.14 -4.65
C ASP A 66 10.96 24.10 -3.88
N ARG A 67 10.97 24.05 -2.55
CA ARG A 67 11.95 24.82 -1.76
C ARG A 67 13.38 24.42 -2.05
N TYR A 68 13.65 23.12 -2.21
CA TYR A 68 15.01 22.64 -2.49
C TYR A 68 15.50 23.02 -3.89
N ILE A 69 14.58 23.28 -4.82
CA ILE A 69 14.91 23.78 -6.16
C ILE A 69 15.39 25.24 -6.11
N ASP A 70 14.91 26.03 -5.15
CA ASP A 70 15.25 27.46 -5.03
C ASP A 70 16.52 27.73 -4.20
N ILE A 71 17.10 26.72 -3.56
CA ILE A 71 18.31 26.86 -2.75
C ILE A 71 19.54 27.03 -3.68
N PRO A 72 20.48 27.96 -3.37
CA PRO A 72 21.70 28.15 -4.14
C PRO A 72 22.76 27.05 -3.93
N ASP A 73 22.31 25.83 -3.64
CA ASP A 73 23.12 24.61 -3.57
C ASP A 73 22.81 23.80 -4.83
N THR A 74 23.75 23.82 -5.77
CA THR A 74 23.57 23.17 -7.07
C THR A 74 23.46 21.66 -6.98
N GLU A 75 24.08 21.01 -5.99
CA GLU A 75 24.00 19.56 -5.84
C GLU A 75 22.61 19.17 -5.32
N LEU A 76 22.15 19.87 -4.30
CA LEU A 76 20.83 19.68 -3.71
C LEU A 76 19.70 20.01 -4.70
N GLN A 77 19.83 21.11 -5.46
CA GLN A 77 18.88 21.48 -6.51
C GLN A 77 18.76 20.39 -7.58
N ASN A 78 19.89 19.88 -8.07
CA ASN A 78 19.90 18.83 -9.08
C ASN A 78 19.26 17.54 -8.57
N GLU A 79 19.51 17.18 -7.31
CA GLU A 79 18.91 15.98 -6.72
C GLU A 79 17.39 16.15 -6.52
N ALA A 80 16.94 17.33 -6.07
CA ALA A 80 15.52 17.65 -5.95
C ALA A 80 14.80 17.57 -7.32
N LEU A 81 15.41 18.12 -8.38
CA LEU A 81 14.87 18.04 -9.75
C LEU A 81 14.78 16.60 -10.25
N LYS A 82 15.81 15.77 -10.04
CA LYS A 82 15.78 14.34 -10.41
C LYS A 82 14.69 13.59 -9.66
N LEU A 83 14.58 13.82 -8.35
CA LEU A 83 13.57 13.17 -7.52
C LEU A 83 12.16 13.54 -8.01
N LYS A 84 11.90 14.82 -8.25
CA LYS A 84 10.62 15.31 -8.82
C LYS A 84 10.35 14.68 -10.19
N TYR A 85 11.35 14.54 -11.05
CA TYR A 85 11.19 13.88 -12.34
C TYR A 85 10.82 12.39 -12.21
N GLU A 86 11.53 11.63 -11.38
CA GLU A 86 11.24 10.20 -11.20
C GLU A 86 9.88 9.96 -10.52
N ILE A 87 9.47 10.83 -9.57
CA ILE A 87 8.11 10.77 -8.99
C ILE A 87 7.05 10.99 -10.06
N ASN A 88 7.19 12.02 -10.90
CA ASN A 88 6.23 12.30 -11.96
C ASN A 88 6.15 11.18 -13.00
N LYS A 89 7.29 10.60 -13.35
CA LYS A 89 7.37 9.44 -14.24
C LYS A 89 6.67 8.22 -13.64
N LEU A 90 6.88 7.95 -12.35
CA LEU A 90 6.22 6.85 -11.65
C LEU A 90 4.70 7.06 -11.57
N LYS A 91 4.24 8.26 -11.22
CA LYS A 91 2.80 8.61 -11.22
C LYS A 91 2.19 8.42 -12.60
N SER A 92 2.89 8.88 -13.64
CA SER A 92 2.44 8.71 -15.03
C SER A 92 2.31 7.24 -15.41
N TYR A 93 3.27 6.40 -15.00
CA TYR A 93 3.18 4.96 -15.24
C TYR A 93 1.98 4.34 -14.52
N LEU A 94 1.80 4.63 -13.24
CA LEU A 94 0.74 4.07 -12.41
C LEU A 94 -0.66 4.52 -12.84
N ASN A 95 -0.82 5.76 -13.31
CA ASN A 95 -2.08 6.27 -13.84
C ASN A 95 -2.48 5.65 -15.19
N ASN A 96 -1.55 4.97 -15.87
CA ASN A 96 -1.78 4.29 -17.14
C ASN A 96 -2.00 2.77 -16.97
N LEU A 97 -2.07 2.26 -15.74
CA LEU A 97 -2.46 0.88 -15.41
C LEU A 97 -3.99 0.74 -15.34
#